data_AF-A0A2G9Y2S1-F1
#
_entry.id   AF-A0A2G9Y2S1-F1
#
_cell.length_a   1.000
_cell.length_b   1.000
_cell.length_c   1.000
_cell.angle_alpha   90.00
_cell.angle_beta   90.00
_cell.angle_gamma   90.00
#
_symmetry.space_group_name_H-M   'P 1'
#
loop_
_entity.id
_entity.type
_entity.pdbx_description
1 polymer ?
#
loop_
_entity_poly.entity_id
_entity_poly.type
_entity_poly.pdbx_seq_one_letter_code
_entity_poly.pdbx_strand_id
1 'polypeptide(L)' 'VLPDEPPLASESLIQAWKDPDSPFYSRIIINPHTSYYSDQAWSEMREKAAENVKRILEGKEPKNLVTS' A
#
# COMPACT_ATOMS: atom_id res chain seq x y z
N VAL A 1 3.26 5.36 -2.46
CA VAL A 1 3.41 3.99 -3.00
C VAL A 1 4.14 4.11 -4.31
N LEU A 2 5.18 3.30 -4.52
CA LEU A 2 5.83 3.21 -5.83
C LEU A 2 4.93 2.39 -6.77
N PRO A 3 4.90 2.68 -8.08
CA PRO A 3 3.89 2.11 -8.98
C PRO A 3 3.97 0.59 -9.09
N ASP A 4 5.18 0.04 -9.12
CA ASP A 4 5.45 -1.38 -9.22
C ASP A 4 5.84 -1.98 -7.86
N GLU A 5 5.37 -3.21 -7.62
CA GLU A 5 5.66 -3.96 -6.40
C GLU A 5 6.22 -5.35 -6.76
N PRO A 6 7.53 -5.60 -6.53
CA PRO A 6 8.53 -4.70 -5.98
C PRO A 6 8.94 -3.55 -6.93
N PRO A 7 9.51 -2.45 -6.43
CA PRO A 7 9.96 -1.33 -7.26
C PRO A 7 10.99 -1.77 -8.33
N LEU A 8 10.90 -1.18 -9.52
CA LEU A 8 11.82 -1.52 -10.61
C LEU A 8 13.22 -0.97 -10.32
N ALA A 9 14.24 -1.79 -10.52
CA ALA A 9 15.63 -1.38 -10.33
C ALA A 9 16.09 -0.28 -11.32
N SER A 10 15.36 -0.10 -12.42
CA SER A 10 15.59 0.95 -13.42
C SER A 10 14.97 2.30 -13.05
N GLU A 11 14.17 2.39 -11.99
CA GLU A 11 13.60 3.65 -11.53
C GLU A 11 14.69 4.60 -11.02
N SER A 12 14.68 5.84 -11.50
CA SER A 12 15.68 6.86 -11.14
C SER A 12 15.74 7.12 -9.63
N LEU A 13 14.59 7.15 -8.95
CA LEU A 13 14.53 7.32 -7.50
C LEU A 13 15.19 6.15 -6.75
N ILE A 14 14.93 4.91 -7.19
CA ILE A 14 15.52 3.71 -6.58
C ILE A 14 17.03 3.67 -6.80
N GLN A 15 17.50 4.01 -7.99
CA GLN A 15 18.93 4.12 -8.29
C GLN A 15 19.60 5.17 -7.41
N ALA A 16 19.04 6.39 -7.37
CA ALA A 16 19.58 7.48 -6.58
C ALA A 16 19.51 7.24 -5.06
N TRP A 17 18.56 6.44 -4.58
CA TRP A 17 18.47 6.04 -3.18
C TRP A 17 19.52 4.98 -2.80
N LYS A 18 19.89 4.09 -3.73
CA LYS A 18 20.88 3.03 -3.50
C LYS A 18 22.32 3.47 -3.70
N ASP A 19 22.55 4.49 -4.53
CA ASP A 19 23.88 4.99 -4.88
C ASP A 19 24.51 5.79 -3.71
N PRO A 20 25.64 5.36 -3.12
CA PRO A 20 26.31 6.09 -2.04
C PRO A 20 26.81 7.48 -2.40
N ASP A 21 27.09 7.75 -3.68
CA ASP A 21 27.58 9.04 -4.16
C ASP A 21 26.44 10.02 -4.47
N SER A 22 25.19 9.55 -4.45
CA SER A 22 24.01 10.37 -4.66
C SER A 22 23.76 11.29 -3.46
N PRO A 23 23.34 12.56 -3.70
CA PRO A 23 22.95 13.46 -2.63
C PRO A 23 21.74 12.96 -1.83
N PHE A 24 21.00 11.97 -2.36
CA PHE A 24 19.79 11.42 -1.79
C PHE A 24 20.02 10.20 -0.88
N TYR A 25 21.18 9.55 -0.94
CA TYR A 25 21.50 8.30 -0.25
C TYR A 25 21.13 8.31 1.24
N SER A 26 21.47 9.41 1.93
CA SER A 26 21.25 9.59 3.38
C SER A 26 20.12 10.55 3.72
N ARG A 27 19.35 11.02 2.74
CA ARG A 27 18.29 12.03 2.91
C ARG A 27 16.88 11.49 2.72
N ILE A 28 16.76 10.27 2.20
CA ILE A 28 15.46 9.66 1.85
C ILE A 28 15.34 8.31 2.56
N ILE A 29 14.20 8.09 3.20
CA ILE A 29 13.78 6.79 3.73
C ILE A 29 12.62 6.30 2.87
N ILE A 30 12.77 5.12 2.26
CA ILE A 30 11.73 4.44 1.48
C ILE A 30 11.23 3.26 2.31
N ASN A 31 9.91 3.16 2.49
CA ASN A 31 9.28 1.97 3.10
C ASN A 31 8.67 1.07 2.01
N PRO A 32 8.59 -0.25 2.23
CA PRO A 32 8.07 -1.20 1.24
C PRO A 32 6.53 -1.25 1.26
N HIS A 33 5.86 -0.10 1.08
CA HIS A 33 4.40 0.02 1.17
C HIS A 33 3.81 -0.49 2.50
N THR A 34 4.55 -0.37 3.60
CA THR A 34 4.10 -0.84 4.92
C THR A 34 3.54 0.28 5.81
N SER A 35 3.25 1.46 5.27
CA SER A 35 2.68 2.57 6.05
C SER A 35 1.35 2.21 6.72
N TYR A 36 0.58 1.27 6.16
CA TYR A 36 -0.68 0.81 6.74
C TYR A 36 -0.48 -0.26 7.84
N TYR A 37 0.71 -0.86 7.95
CA TYR A 37 0.93 -2.04 8.77
C TYR A 37 0.93 -1.72 10.27
N SER A 38 -0.18 -2.04 10.94
CA SER A 38 -0.35 -1.96 12.39
C SER A 38 -1.40 -2.97 12.85
N ASP A 39 -1.40 -3.31 14.14
CA ASP A 39 -2.41 -4.22 14.73
C ASP A 39 -3.85 -3.66 14.59
N GLN A 40 -3.98 -2.34 14.66
CA GLN A 40 -5.24 -1.65 14.46
C GLN A 40 -5.72 -1.78 13.01
N ALA A 41 -4.88 -1.48 12.03
CA ALA A 41 -5.22 -1.63 10.62
C ALA A 41 -5.52 -3.09 10.25
N TRP A 42 -4.77 -4.04 10.83
CA TRP A 42 -5.02 -5.47 10.67
C TRP A 42 -6.46 -5.83 11.09
N SER A 43 -6.90 -5.35 12.26
CA SER A 43 -8.26 -5.61 12.75
C SER A 43 -9.33 -4.90 11.92
N GLU A 44 -9.13 -3.62 11.62
CA GLU A 44 -10.06 -2.79 10.87
C GLU A 44 -10.30 -3.31 9.44
N MET A 45 -9.25 -3.73 8.74
CA MET A 45 -9.37 -4.27 7.38
C MET A 45 -10.20 -5.55 7.34
N ARG A 46 -10.00 -6.47 8.30
CA ARG A 46 -10.79 -7.71 8.37
C ARG A 46 -12.26 -7.44 8.67
N GLU A 47 -12.52 -6.56 9.63
CA GLU A 47 -13.89 -6.18 9.99
C GLU A 47 -14.62 -5.59 8.79
N LYS A 48 -14.05 -4.55 8.16
CA LYS A 48 -14.65 -3.87 7.01
C LYS A 48 -14.84 -4.80 5.80
N ALA A 49 -13.91 -5.72 5.56
CA ALA A 49 -14.05 -6.72 4.50
C ALA A 49 -15.23 -7.67 4.78
N ALA A 50 -15.31 -8.24 5.99
CA ALA A 50 -16.40 -9.13 6.38
C ALA A 50 -17.76 -8.43 6.36
N GLU A 51 -17.84 -7.19 6.83
CA GLU A 51 -19.06 -6.38 6.78
C GLU A 51 -19.55 -6.13 5.35
N ASN A 52 -18.65 -5.83 4.41
CA ASN A 52 -19.03 -5.65 3.02
C ASN A 52 -19.57 -6.94 2.39
N VAL A 53 -18.94 -8.08 2.67
CA VAL A 53 -19.44 -9.39 2.21
C VAL A 53 -20.82 -9.66 2.79
N LYS A 54 -21.00 -9.43 4.10
CA LYS A 54 -22.32 -9.58 4.76
C LYS A 54 -23.39 -8.74 4.08
N ARG A 55 -23.10 -7.48 3.73
CA ARG A 55 -24.06 -6.61 3.02
C ARG A 55 -24.50 -7.21 1.69
N ILE A 56 -23.55 -7.73 0.90
CA ILE A 56 -23.85 -8.38 -0.38
C ILE A 56 -24.76 -9.61 -0.16
N LEU A 57 -24.44 -10.45 0.82
CA LEU A 57 -25.24 -11.64 1.14
C LEU A 57 -26.65 -11.29 1.64
N GLU A 58 -26.83 -10.12 2.26
CA GLU A 58 -28.13 -9.58 2.68
C GLU A 58 -28.87 -8.83 1.56
N GLY A 59 -28.35 -8.82 0.32
CA GLY A 59 -28.95 -8.09 -0.81
C GLY A 59 -28.80 -6.56 -0.72
N LYS A 60 -27.88 -6.06 0.11
CA LYS A 60 -27.58 -4.64 0.27
C LYS A 60 -26.37 -4.25 -0.56
N GLU A 61 -26.32 -3.00 -1.02
CA GLU A 61 -25.14 -2.48 -1.73
C GLU A 61 -23.90 -2.46 -0.82
N PRO A 62 -22.73 -2.94 -1.28
CA PRO A 62 -21.48 -2.82 -0.53
C PRO A 62 -21.05 -1.35 -0.43
N LYS A 63 -20.37 -0.97 0.66
CA LYS A 63 -19.92 0.42 0.89
C LYS A 63 -18.68 0.80 0.07
N ASN A 64 -17.83 -0.17 -0.27
CA ASN A 64 -16.53 0.06 -0.91
C ASN A 64 -16.50 -0.52 -2.34
N LEU A 65 -17.54 -0.23 -3.14
CA LEU A 65 -17.60 -0.66 -4.53
C LEU A 65 -16.65 0.20 -5.38
N VAL A 66 -15.78 -0.45 -6.16
CA VAL A 66 -14.92 0.21 -7.14
C VAL A 66 -15.33 -0.26 -8.53
N THR A 67 -15.61 0.69 -9.43
CA THR A 67 -15.96 0.42 -10.83
C THR A 67 -14.82 0.88 -11.73
N SER A 68 -14.39 0.02 -12.65
CA SER A 68 -13.38 0.30 -13.68
C SER A 68 -13.98 0.96 -14.92
#